data_AF-W1XZA0-F1
#
_entry.id   AF-W1XZA0-F1
#
_cell.length_a   1.000
_cell.length_b   1.000
_cell.length_c   1.000
_cell.angle_alpha   90.00
_cell.angle_beta   90.00
_cell.angle_gamma   90.00
#
_symmetry.space_group_name_H-M   'P 1'
#
loop_
_entity.id
_entity.type
_entity.pdbx_description
1 polymer ?
#
loop_
_entity_poly.entity_id
_entity_poly.type
_entity_poly.pdbx_seq_one_letter_code
_entity_poly.pdbx_strand_id
1 'polypeptide(L)' 'FETSYRPEEKFEQAIIETVPAQYLYKMDDTAYFMNTETYDQYEIPVVNVENELLYILENSEVKIQFYGTEVIG' A
#
# COMPACT_ATOMS: atom_id res chain seq x y z
N PHE A 1 -40.87 -2.56 -2.74
CA PHE A 1 -39.66 -2.75 -3.55
C PHE A 1 -38.50 -2.34 -2.68
N GLU A 2 -37.81 -3.32 -2.13
CA GLU A 2 -36.76 -3.19 -1.11
C GLU A 2 -35.42 -3.03 -1.83
N THR A 3 -34.77 -1.88 -1.64
CA THR A 3 -33.43 -1.63 -2.20
C THR A 3 -32.43 -2.01 -1.10
N SER A 4 -31.77 -3.16 -1.25
CA SER A 4 -30.66 -3.56 -0.40
C SER A 4 -29.46 -2.68 -0.71
N TYR A 5 -29.29 -1.58 0.03
CA TYR A 5 -27.99 -0.95 0.20
C TYR A 5 -27.17 -1.89 1.09
N ARG A 6 -26.05 -2.41 0.55
CA ARG A 6 -25.07 -3.20 1.31
C ARG A 6 -24.23 -2.22 2.14
N PRO A 7 -24.35 -2.20 3.47
CA PRO A 7 -23.55 -1.34 4.32
C PRO A 7 -22.32 -2.14 4.75
N GLU A 8 -21.33 -2.23 3.87
CA GLU A 8 -19.98 -2.67 4.24
C GLU A 8 -18.98 -1.61 3.78
N GLU A 9 -19.33 -0.33 3.94
CA GLU A 9 -18.33 0.70 4.15
C GLU A 9 -17.71 0.43 5.52
N LYS A 10 -16.68 -0.43 5.53
CA LYS A 10 -15.76 -0.54 6.65
C LYS A 10 -15.02 0.80 6.73
N PHE A 11 -15.58 1.72 7.49
CA PHE A 11 -14.87 2.88 8.02
C PHE A 11 -13.82 2.34 9.01
N GLU A 12 -12.71 1.83 8.50
CA GLU A 12 -11.59 1.35 9.31
C GLU A 12 -10.83 2.57 9.83
N GLN A 13 -10.76 2.66 11.17
CA GLN A 13 -9.97 3.65 11.89
C GLN A 13 -8.59 3.75 11.25
N ALA A 14 -8.16 4.95 10.85
CA ALA A 14 -6.84 5.18 10.29
C ALA A 14 -5.77 4.89 11.36
N ILE A 15 -5.30 3.64 11.41
CA ILE A 15 -4.11 3.26 12.16
C ILE A 15 -2.95 3.56 11.22
N ILE A 16 -2.06 4.46 11.63
CA ILE A 16 -0.79 4.69 10.93
C ILE A 16 0.11 3.52 11.27
N GLU A 17 0.07 2.46 10.46
CA GLU A 17 0.96 1.31 10.60
C GLU A 17 2.12 1.46 9.63
N THR A 18 3.33 1.59 10.19
CA THR A 18 4.57 1.58 9.44
C THR A 18 5.11 0.17 9.44
N VAL A 19 5.01 -0.53 8.30
CA VAL A 19 5.61 -1.85 8.14
C VAL A 19 6.88 -1.78 7.31
N PRO A 20 7.96 -2.46 7.75
CA PRO A 20 9.17 -2.59 6.95
C PRO A 20 8.88 -3.51 5.76
N ALA A 21 9.15 -3.02 4.57
CA ALA A 21 8.97 -3.77 3.34
C ALA A 21 10.16 -3.55 2.42
N GLN A 22 10.28 -4.37 1.39
CA GLN A 22 11.28 -4.24 0.36
C GLN A 22 10.58 -3.95 -0.95
N TYR A 23 11.04 -2.91 -1.66
CA TYR A 23 10.56 -2.66 -3.02
C TYR A 23 11.14 -3.70 -3.96
N LEU A 24 10.26 -4.46 -4.62
CA LEU A 24 10.67 -5.51 -5.55
C LEU A 24 10.81 -4.96 -6.96
N TYR A 25 9.69 -4.57 -7.56
CA TYR A 25 9.59 -4.02 -8.90
C TYR A 25 8.27 -3.27 -9.05
N LYS A 26 8.15 -2.47 -10.11
CA LYS A 26 6.88 -1.92 -10.56
C LYS A 26 6.46 -2.57 -11.86
N MET A 27 5.17 -2.79 -12.02
CA MET A 27 4.54 -3.26 -13.25
C MET A 27 3.43 -2.28 -13.60
N ASP A 28 3.51 -1.68 -14.78
CA ASP A 28 2.56 -0.66 -15.24
C ASP A 28 2.36 0.44 -14.18
N ASP A 29 1.15 0.53 -13.62
CA ASP A 29 0.73 1.51 -12.60
C ASP A 29 0.69 0.93 -11.17
N THR A 30 1.31 -0.23 -10.93
CA THR A 30 1.34 -0.90 -9.63
C THR A 30 2.77 -1.23 -9.20
N ALA A 31 3.14 -0.84 -8.00
CA ALA A 31 4.41 -1.17 -7.37
C ALA A 31 4.23 -2.35 -6.40
N TYR A 32 5.13 -3.31 -6.50
CA TYR A 32 5.14 -4.51 -5.69
C TYR A 32 6.16 -4.37 -4.58
N PHE A 33 5.69 -4.62 -3.37
CA PHE A 33 6.47 -4.59 -2.16
C PHE A 33 6.34 -5.91 -1.42
N MET A 34 7.36 -6.28 -0.65
CA MET A 34 7.34 -7.49 0.17
C MET A 34 7.66 -7.12 1.62
N ASN A 35 6.77 -7.45 2.54
CA ASN A 35 7.01 -7.32 3.97
C ASN A 35 8.26 -8.12 4.36
N THR A 36 9.23 -7.51 5.03
CA THR A 36 10.46 -8.21 5.43
C THR A 36 10.29 -9.03 6.72
N GLU A 37 9.18 -8.84 7.44
CA GLU A 37 8.84 -9.58 8.67
C GLU A 37 7.90 -10.75 8.39
N THR A 38 6.81 -10.52 7.65
CA THR A 38 5.79 -11.55 7.39
C THR A 38 5.95 -12.24 6.04
N TYR A 39 6.78 -11.70 5.14
CA TYR A 39 6.90 -12.12 3.74
C TYR A 39 5.59 -11.97 2.92
N ASP A 40 4.63 -11.18 3.40
CA ASP A 40 3.46 -10.79 2.62
C ASP A 40 3.84 -9.88 1.47
N GLN A 41 3.24 -10.09 0.30
CA GLN A 41 3.38 -9.19 -0.84
C GLN A 41 2.25 -8.18 -0.84
N TYR A 42 2.60 -6.91 -1.00
CA TYR A 42 1.67 -5.81 -1.12
C TYR A 42 1.78 -5.21 -2.52
N GLU A 43 0.63 -5.03 -3.14
CA GLU A 43 0.48 -4.24 -4.36
C GLU A 43 -0.01 -2.85 -3.99
N ILE A 44 0.74 -1.84 -4.39
CA ILE A 44 0.43 -0.44 -4.12
C ILE A 44 0.35 0.31 -5.45
N PRO A 45 -0.71 1.09 -5.70
CA PRO A 45 -0.78 1.92 -6.89
C PRO A 45 0.40 2.90 -6.94
N VAL A 46 1.11 2.96 -8.07
CA VAL A 46 2.25 3.87 -8.26
C VAL A 46 1.85 5.31 -7.99
N VAL A 47 0.61 5.71 -8.26
CA VAL A 47 0.12 7.08 -7.97
C VAL A 47 0.24 7.48 -6.49
N ASN A 48 0.18 6.53 -5.55
CA ASN A 48 0.29 6.82 -4.13
C ASN A 48 1.74 6.91 -3.64
N VAL A 49 2.67 6.26 -4.34
CA VAL A 49 4.10 6.16 -3.98
C VAL A 49 5.01 6.69 -5.09
N GLU A 50 4.46 7.47 -6.03
CA GLU A 50 5.15 7.99 -7.22
C GLU A 50 6.36 8.81 -6.81
N ASN A 51 6.16 9.66 -5.79
CA ASN A 51 7.18 10.56 -5.30
C ASN A 51 8.31 9.78 -4.61
N GLU A 52 8.01 8.81 -3.74
CA GLU A 52 9.06 7.98 -3.15
C GLU A 52 9.77 7.16 -4.22
N LEU A 53 9.04 6.52 -5.16
CA LEU A 53 9.59 5.69 -6.25
C LEU A 53 10.63 6.41 -7.11
N LEU A 54 10.62 7.74 -7.17
CA LEU A 54 11.67 8.53 -7.83
C LEU A 54 13.03 8.49 -7.09
N TYR A 55 13.01 8.20 -5.79
CA TYR A 55 14.18 8.19 -4.90
C TYR A 55 14.55 6.80 -4.39
N ILE A 56 13.72 5.77 -4.62
CA ILE A 56 14.01 4.39 -4.22
C ILE A 56 14.46 3.56 -5.41
N LEU A 57 15.48 2.73 -5.17
CA LEU A 57 15.97 1.75 -6.14
C LEU A 57 15.34 0.38 -5.89
N GLU A 58 15.26 -0.43 -6.93
CA GLU A 58 14.88 -1.85 -6.85
C GLU A 58 15.72 -2.57 -5.78
N ASN A 59 15.10 -3.45 -4.99
CA ASN A 59 15.67 -4.13 -3.81
C ASN A 59 15.98 -3.23 -2.59
N SER A 60 15.59 -1.95 -2.61
CA SER A 60 15.73 -1.10 -1.42
C SER A 60 14.72 -1.45 -0.34
N GLU A 61 15.16 -1.38 0.91
CA GLU A 61 14.28 -1.44 2.07
C GLU A 61 13.52 -0.12 2.20
N VAL A 62 12.19 -0.23 2.19
CA VAL A 62 11.24 0.86 2.36
C VAL A 62 10.42 0.65 3.62
N LYS A 63 9.73 1.69 4.04
CA LYS A 63 8.75 1.59 5.11
C LYS A 63 7.43 2.05 4.52
N ILE A 64 6.50 1.11 4.37
CA ILE A 64 5.18 1.45 3.86
C ILE A 64 4.37 1.93 5.04
N GLN A 65 3.86 3.16 4.93
CA GLN A 65 2.95 3.73 5.90
C GLN A 65 1.53 3.55 5.38
N PHE A 66 0.79 2.66 6.03
CA PHE A 66 -0.63 2.51 5.76
C PHE A 66 -1.37 3.60 6.53
N TYR A 67 -2.05 4.50 5.82
CA TYR A 67 -2.93 5.52 6.41
C TYR A 67 -4.39 5.15 6.11
N GLY A 68 -4.98 4.27 6.92
CA GLY A 68 -6.37 3.83 6.67
C GLY A 68 -6.57 3.29 5.24
N THR A 69 -7.56 3.82 4.50
CA THR A 69 -7.91 3.38 3.13
C THR A 69 -7.19 4.13 1.99
N GLU A 70 -6.31 5.09 2.28
CA GLU A 70 -5.50 5.78 1.25
C GLU A 70 -4.03 5.63 1.57
N VAL A 71 -3.25 5.10 0.63
CA VAL A 71 -1.79 5.05 0.77
C VAL A 71 -1.27 6.48 0.67
N ILE A 72 -0.67 6.98 1.75
CA ILE A 72 0.07 8.23 1.75
C ILE A 72 1.53 7.81 1.87
N GLY A 73 2.33 8.15 0.87
CA GLY A 73 3.73 7.76 0.69
C GLY A 73 4.63 7.64 1.92
#